data_AF-A0A651F2B0-F1
#
_entry.id   AF-A0A651F2B0-F1
#
_cell.length_a   1.000
_cell.length_b   1.000
_cell.length_c   1.000
_cell.angle_alpha   90.00
_cell.angle_beta   90.00
_cell.angle_gamma   90.00
#
_symmetry.space_group_name_H-M   'P 1'
#
loop_
_entity.id
_entity.type
_entity.pdbx_description
1 polymer ?
#
loop_
_entity_poly.entity_id
_entity_poly.type
_entity_poly.pdbx_seq_one_letter_code
_entity_poly.pdbx_strand_id
1 'polypeptide(L)'
;MNLGKCGSARCDVRGVSFRGPCSGGRIPGDGFRGFRGLCSGGTSGSARCAVCCCPDAEKGLSMTPRDTTTSNAFGTVARIVEEIAYLPAVATQDWCDQVARTLFAVRPGSLVCVTLAQVDDAGQVLQMECDGLADGARPASTLDPDLLRFEAQPSFGWSARQLARETPWAEMMSRTQAESTFRTSRAGRKWADQGVTDLLLGVMSMPASTNDRVLIAEIGVRGGETLGDTDVEMLRAVLPSIANRAMRAFGREVSNPNNRVTPKEQVILEHLAHGETVKQIASSLGRSPHTVHDHVKSLHRKLNATSRGELVARMLGHIDDGQLGATIKVARVKPGAAKQAVGRG
;
A
#
# COMPACT_ATOMS: atom_id res chain seq x y z
N MET A 1 -66.94 -12.80 9.03
CA MET A 1 -67.55 -13.14 10.33
C MET A 1 -66.58 -14.03 11.10
N ASN A 2 -66.40 -13.72 12.38
CA ASN A 2 -65.69 -14.48 13.42
C ASN A 2 -64.17 -14.64 13.34
N LEU A 3 -63.54 -13.81 14.18
CA LEU A 3 -62.26 -13.94 14.87
C LEU A 3 -61.86 -15.39 15.21
N GLY A 4 -60.74 -15.86 14.65
CA GLY A 4 -59.93 -16.96 15.18
C GLY A 4 -58.69 -16.40 15.86
N LYS A 5 -58.63 -16.47 17.19
CA LYS A 5 -57.53 -15.98 18.04
C LYS A 5 -56.20 -16.64 17.67
N CYS A 6 -55.16 -15.86 17.37
CA CYS A 6 -53.79 -16.36 17.35
C CYS A 6 -53.32 -16.59 18.80
N GLY A 7 -53.04 -17.84 19.14
CA GLY A 7 -52.60 -18.27 20.47
C GLY A 7 -51.21 -17.73 20.83
N SER A 8 -51.02 -17.41 22.10
CA SER A 8 -49.77 -16.91 22.68
C SER A 8 -48.60 -17.92 22.53
N ALA A 9 -47.46 -17.48 22.00
CA ALA A 9 -46.20 -18.21 22.15
C ALA A 9 -45.59 -17.96 23.55
N ARG A 10 -45.18 -19.03 24.24
CA ARG A 10 -44.35 -19.01 25.44
C ARG A 10 -42.91 -19.31 25.04
N CYS A 11 -41.96 -18.55 25.56
CA CYS A 11 -40.55 -18.92 25.57
C CYS A 11 -40.09 -18.96 27.02
N ASP A 12 -39.47 -20.06 27.43
CA ASP A 12 -39.13 -20.37 28.82
C ASP A 12 -37.62 -20.53 28.95
N VAL A 13 -36.96 -19.63 29.67
CA VAL A 13 -35.56 -19.76 30.07
C VAL A 13 -35.43 -19.25 31.51
N ARG A 14 -35.22 -20.18 32.45
CA ARG A 14 -34.96 -19.96 33.89
C ARG A 14 -36.04 -19.18 34.66
N GLY A 15 -37.30 -19.61 34.57
CA GLY A 15 -38.26 -19.47 35.67
C GLY A 15 -38.84 -18.07 35.95
N VAL A 16 -38.76 -17.11 35.01
CA VAL A 16 -39.49 -15.84 35.13
C VAL A 16 -40.12 -15.47 33.78
N SER A 17 -41.46 -15.34 33.76
CA SER A 17 -42.22 -15.02 32.54
C SER A 17 -42.57 -13.53 32.47
N PHE A 18 -42.37 -12.88 31.33
CA PHE A 18 -42.98 -11.57 31.05
C PHE A 18 -43.65 -11.54 29.66
N ARG A 19 -44.84 -10.93 29.60
CA ARG A 19 -45.63 -10.68 28.39
C ARG A 19 -45.65 -9.17 28.12
N GLY A 20 -45.32 -8.75 26.90
CA GLY A 20 -45.53 -7.38 26.43
C GLY A 20 -45.28 -7.24 24.91
N PRO A 21 -46.06 -6.43 24.18
CA PRO A 21 -45.94 -6.30 22.71
C PRO A 21 -44.77 -5.39 22.29
N CYS A 22 -44.04 -5.80 21.26
CA CYS A 22 -43.05 -4.98 20.56
C CYS A 22 -43.76 -3.85 19.79
N SER A 23 -43.70 -2.62 20.29
CA SER A 23 -44.05 -1.42 19.52
C SER A 23 -42.80 -0.64 19.19
N GLY A 24 -42.52 -0.49 17.89
CA GLY A 24 -41.50 0.39 17.37
C GLY A 24 -41.79 1.85 17.72
N GLY A 25 -40.81 2.52 18.31
CA GLY A 25 -40.89 3.93 18.65
C GLY A 25 -39.49 4.49 18.93
N ARG A 26 -39.17 5.60 18.28
CA ARG A 26 -37.98 6.43 18.53
C ARG A 26 -37.90 6.82 20.01
N ILE A 27 -36.73 6.72 20.62
CA ILE A 27 -36.41 7.44 21.87
C ILE A 27 -35.29 8.45 21.55
N PRO A 28 -35.49 9.76 21.85
CA PRO A 28 -34.50 10.81 21.64
C PRO A 28 -33.40 10.77 22.71
N GLY A 29 -32.27 11.41 22.43
CA GLY A 29 -31.12 11.47 23.32
C GLY A 29 -31.44 12.14 24.66
N ASP A 30 -31.04 11.50 25.75
CA ASP A 30 -30.27 12.12 26.82
C ASP A 30 -29.74 11.06 27.79
N GLY A 31 -28.54 11.36 28.30
CA GLY A 31 -27.69 10.67 29.27
C GLY A 31 -28.09 9.33 29.88
N PHE A 32 -27.18 8.34 29.80
CA PHE A 32 -26.90 7.49 30.96
C PHE A 32 -25.44 7.06 31.01
N ARG A 33 -24.78 7.50 32.09
CA ARG A 33 -23.46 7.02 32.55
C ARG A 33 -23.62 5.64 33.16
N GLY A 34 -22.58 4.83 32.98
CA GLY A 34 -22.20 3.77 33.90
C GLY A 34 -22.88 2.44 33.63
N PHE A 35 -22.11 1.47 33.16
CA PHE A 35 -21.81 0.30 33.98
C PHE A 35 -20.53 -0.37 33.42
N ARG A 36 -19.52 -0.41 34.28
CA ARG A 36 -18.31 -1.22 34.10
C ARG A 36 -18.67 -2.68 34.38
N GLY A 37 -18.07 -3.55 33.58
CA GLY A 37 -17.59 -4.85 34.04
C GLY A 37 -18.65 -5.94 34.14
N LEU A 38 -18.48 -6.99 33.34
CA LEU A 38 -18.17 -8.32 33.87
C LEU A 38 -17.80 -9.25 32.71
N CYS A 39 -16.58 -9.75 32.81
CA CYS A 39 -16.11 -11.09 32.46
C CYS A 39 -16.45 -11.63 31.05
N SER A 40 -15.49 -11.71 30.13
CA SER A 40 -14.32 -12.60 30.09
C SER A 40 -14.64 -14.03 29.64
N GLY A 41 -14.07 -14.39 28.48
CA GLY A 41 -13.51 -15.72 28.23
C GLY A 41 -14.43 -16.74 27.58
N GLY A 42 -13.95 -17.32 26.47
CA GLY A 42 -14.27 -18.71 26.11
C GLY A 42 -15.01 -18.93 24.79
N THR A 43 -14.24 -18.87 23.70
CA THR A 43 -14.23 -19.85 22.59
C THR A 43 -15.53 -20.44 22.03
N SER A 44 -15.66 -20.22 20.72
CA SER A 44 -16.19 -21.12 19.68
C SER A 44 -17.71 -21.29 19.54
N GLY A 45 -18.17 -21.15 18.28
CA GLY A 45 -19.42 -21.78 17.83
C GLY A 45 -20.55 -20.82 17.42
N SER A 46 -20.41 -20.22 16.24
CA SER A 46 -21.47 -19.91 15.26
C SER A 46 -22.92 -19.65 15.74
N ALA A 47 -23.42 -18.45 15.44
CA ALA A 47 -24.80 -18.29 14.98
C ALA A 47 -24.92 -17.08 14.04
N ARG A 48 -24.97 -17.34 12.73
CA ARG A 48 -25.49 -16.38 11.76
C ARG A 48 -26.99 -16.24 12.00
N CYS A 49 -27.46 -15.04 12.29
CA CYS A 49 -28.87 -14.71 12.22
C CYS A 49 -29.19 -14.39 10.76
N ALA A 50 -29.92 -15.29 10.10
CA ALA A 50 -30.46 -15.08 8.78
C ALA A 50 -31.86 -14.45 8.88
N VAL A 51 -32.15 -13.63 7.86
CA VAL A 51 -33.47 -13.24 7.35
C VAL A 51 -34.14 -12.01 7.96
N CYS A 52 -34.23 -10.96 7.14
CA CYS A 52 -35.50 -10.27 6.91
C CYS A 52 -35.65 -10.00 5.41
N CYS A 53 -36.69 -10.62 4.82
CA CYS A 53 -37.09 -10.54 3.42
C CYS A 53 -37.81 -9.22 3.08
N CYS A 54 -37.53 -8.69 1.88
CA CYS A 54 -38.49 -7.89 1.11
C CYS A 54 -39.35 -8.84 0.25
N PRO A 55 -40.66 -8.57 0.05
CA PRO A 55 -41.49 -9.33 -0.88
C PRO A 55 -41.51 -8.63 -2.24
N ASP A 56 -40.85 -9.22 -3.25
CA ASP A 56 -41.17 -9.14 -4.69
C ASP A 56 -40.00 -9.75 -5.48
N ALA A 57 -39.89 -11.07 -5.48
CA ALA A 57 -38.89 -11.79 -6.30
C ALA A 57 -39.31 -13.23 -6.58
N GLU A 58 -40.34 -13.43 -7.40
CA GLU A 58 -40.58 -14.72 -8.07
C GLU A 58 -40.48 -14.57 -9.59
N LYS A 59 -39.24 -14.38 -10.09
CA LYS A 59 -38.81 -14.91 -11.38
C LYS A 59 -37.37 -15.36 -11.25
N GLY A 60 -37.15 -16.66 -11.50
CA GLY A 60 -35.91 -17.36 -11.21
C GLY A 60 -34.67 -16.74 -11.84
N LEU A 61 -33.71 -16.38 -10.99
CA LEU A 61 -32.30 -16.50 -11.32
C LEU A 61 -31.71 -17.54 -10.38
N SER A 62 -31.21 -18.63 -10.95
CA SER A 62 -30.32 -19.55 -10.24
C SER A 62 -29.05 -18.79 -9.85
N MET A 63 -28.97 -18.27 -8.63
CA MET A 63 -27.71 -17.76 -8.08
C MET A 63 -26.83 -18.97 -7.77
N THR A 64 -25.83 -19.20 -8.62
CA THR A 64 -24.71 -20.09 -8.33
C THR A 64 -23.96 -19.58 -7.08
N PRO A 65 -23.28 -20.47 -6.33
CA PRO A 65 -22.49 -20.06 -5.17
C PRO A 65 -21.46 -19.02 -5.62
N ARG A 66 -21.44 -17.82 -5.00
CA ARG A 66 -20.37 -16.84 -5.24
C ARG A 66 -19.05 -17.48 -4.88
N ASP A 67 -18.15 -17.61 -5.85
CA ASP A 67 -16.79 -18.11 -5.68
C ASP A 67 -16.10 -17.40 -4.52
N THR A 68 -15.86 -18.12 -3.43
CA THR A 68 -15.09 -17.67 -2.26
C THR A 68 -13.66 -17.25 -2.63
N THR A 69 -13.15 -17.73 -3.77
CA THR A 69 -11.83 -17.41 -4.31
C THR A 69 -11.76 -15.95 -4.83
N THR A 70 -12.75 -15.49 -5.59
CA THR A 70 -12.81 -14.11 -6.08
C THR A 70 -13.02 -13.10 -4.95
N SER A 71 -13.78 -13.48 -3.91
CA SER A 71 -13.98 -12.68 -2.71
C SER A 71 -12.70 -12.47 -1.90
N ASN A 72 -11.71 -13.36 -2.02
CA ASN A 72 -10.41 -13.24 -1.35
C ASN A 72 -9.44 -12.36 -2.14
N ALA A 73 -9.37 -12.53 -3.47
CA ALA A 73 -8.46 -11.76 -4.32
C ALA A 73 -8.68 -10.23 -4.23
N PHE A 74 -9.94 -9.79 -4.25
CA PHE A 74 -10.26 -8.37 -4.08
C PHE A 74 -9.82 -7.84 -2.71
N GLY A 75 -10.08 -8.59 -1.63
CA GLY A 75 -9.66 -8.20 -0.28
C GLY A 75 -8.14 -8.11 -0.16
N THR A 76 -7.41 -9.04 -0.80
CA THR A 76 -5.95 -9.01 -0.89
C THR A 76 -5.44 -7.78 -1.64
N VAL A 77 -5.99 -7.48 -2.82
CA VAL A 77 -5.63 -6.28 -3.59
C VAL A 77 -5.90 -5.01 -2.79
N ALA A 78 -7.06 -4.91 -2.14
CA ALA A 78 -7.41 -3.74 -1.32
C ALA A 78 -6.39 -3.52 -0.19
N ARG A 79 -5.98 -4.59 0.51
CA ARG A 79 -4.94 -4.54 1.54
C ARG A 79 -3.59 -4.12 0.99
N ILE A 80 -3.18 -4.64 -0.17
CA ILE A 80 -1.91 -4.24 -0.81
C ILE A 80 -1.95 -2.74 -1.15
N VAL A 81 -3.05 -2.26 -1.74
CA VAL A 81 -3.21 -0.84 -2.09
C VAL A 81 -3.19 0.05 -0.84
N GLU A 82 -3.80 -0.39 0.26
CA GLU A 82 -3.70 0.29 1.54
C GLU A 82 -2.25 0.36 2.04
N GLU A 83 -1.51 -0.75 2.05
CA GLU A 83 -0.09 -0.76 2.44
C GLU A 83 0.77 0.14 1.54
N ILE A 84 0.51 0.16 0.23
CA ILE A 84 1.17 1.05 -0.73
C ILE A 84 0.96 2.53 -0.37
N ALA A 85 -0.23 2.90 0.12
CA ALA A 85 -0.53 4.27 0.51
C ALA A 85 0.34 4.77 1.67
N TYR A 86 0.80 3.85 2.54
CA TYR A 86 1.67 4.15 3.68
C TYR A 86 3.16 4.18 3.34
N LEU A 87 3.59 3.65 2.17
CA LEU A 87 4.99 3.74 1.74
C LEU A 87 5.45 5.20 1.69
N PRO A 88 6.71 5.56 1.98
CA PRO A 88 7.17 6.95 1.90
C PRO A 88 6.90 7.58 0.53
N ALA A 89 6.44 8.84 0.51
CA ALA A 89 6.34 9.64 -0.71
C ALA A 89 7.66 10.38 -1.01
N VAL A 90 8.78 9.85 -0.51
CA VAL A 90 10.14 10.34 -0.75
C VAL A 90 11.02 9.14 -1.03
N ALA A 91 12.05 9.31 -1.86
CA ALA A 91 12.99 8.26 -2.22
C ALA A 91 13.84 7.83 -1.01
N THR A 92 13.35 6.91 -0.18
CA THR A 92 14.16 6.27 0.88
C THR A 92 15.08 5.22 0.29
N GLN A 93 16.15 4.88 1.01
CA GLN A 93 17.11 3.86 0.55
C GLN A 93 16.50 2.46 0.45
N ASP A 94 15.49 2.15 1.27
CA ASP A 94 14.83 0.86 1.38
C ASP A 94 13.45 0.83 0.69
N TRP A 95 13.15 1.82 -0.14
CA TRP A 95 11.80 2.02 -0.70
C TRP A 95 11.33 0.79 -1.48
N CYS A 96 12.19 0.25 -2.37
CA CYS A 96 11.87 -0.96 -3.13
C CYS A 96 11.77 -2.20 -2.23
N ASP A 97 12.53 -2.29 -1.13
CA ASP A 97 12.38 -3.38 -0.16
C ASP A 97 11.02 -3.31 0.55
N GLN A 98 10.53 -2.10 0.84
CA GLN A 98 9.19 -1.92 1.40
C GLN A 98 8.10 -2.38 0.42
N VAL A 99 8.22 -2.04 -0.87
CA VAL A 99 7.30 -2.56 -1.91
C VAL A 99 7.38 -4.07 -2.02
N ALA A 100 8.58 -4.64 -2.04
CA ALA A 100 8.76 -6.09 -2.13
C ALA A 100 8.02 -6.82 -0.98
N ARG A 101 8.00 -6.23 0.23
CA ARG A 101 7.25 -6.76 1.37
C ARG A 101 5.73 -6.66 1.21
N THR A 102 5.18 -5.58 0.63
CA THR A 102 3.73 -5.48 0.43
C THR A 102 3.22 -6.53 -0.57
N LEU A 103 4.06 -6.91 -1.53
CA LEU A 103 3.74 -7.93 -2.53
C LEU A 103 3.70 -9.37 -1.99
N PHE A 104 4.14 -9.63 -0.75
CA PHE A 104 3.93 -10.93 -0.10
C PHE A 104 2.45 -11.28 0.07
N ALA A 105 1.56 -10.29 0.06
CA ALA A 105 0.14 -10.53 0.08
C ALA A 105 -0.38 -11.19 -1.21
N VAL A 106 0.27 -10.98 -2.36
CA VAL A 106 -0.03 -11.69 -3.62
C VAL A 106 0.23 -13.18 -3.42
N ARG A 107 1.41 -13.52 -2.87
CA ARG A 107 1.79 -14.90 -2.58
C ARG A 107 2.66 -14.97 -1.32
N PRO A 108 2.10 -15.42 -0.18
CA PRO A 108 2.86 -15.52 1.07
C PRO A 108 4.06 -16.46 0.93
N GLY A 109 5.19 -16.11 1.57
CA GLY A 109 6.41 -16.93 1.54
C GLY A 109 7.21 -16.83 0.22
N SER A 110 6.77 -15.99 -0.72
CA SER A 110 7.52 -15.72 -1.96
C SER A 110 8.81 -14.93 -1.71
N LEU A 111 9.73 -15.04 -2.65
CA LEU A 111 10.89 -14.17 -2.79
C LEU A 111 10.54 -13.09 -3.83
N VAL A 112 10.61 -11.82 -3.44
CA VAL A 112 10.16 -10.70 -4.27
C VAL A 112 11.30 -9.73 -4.51
N CYS A 113 11.55 -9.39 -5.79
CA CYS A 113 12.44 -8.32 -6.20
C CYS A 113 11.62 -7.21 -6.86
N VAL A 114 11.91 -5.96 -6.53
CA VAL A 114 11.29 -4.77 -7.15
C VAL A 114 12.39 -3.87 -7.67
N THR A 115 12.24 -3.42 -8.90
CA THR A 115 13.22 -2.59 -9.60
C THR A 115 12.54 -1.39 -10.25
N LEU A 116 13.15 -0.23 -10.10
CA LEU A 116 12.93 0.98 -10.89
C LEU A 116 14.12 1.15 -11.83
N ALA A 117 13.85 1.25 -13.12
CA ALA A 117 14.90 1.37 -14.12
C ALA A 117 14.44 2.21 -15.32
N GLN A 118 15.41 2.84 -15.97
CA GLN A 118 15.26 3.36 -17.32
C GLN A 118 15.52 2.23 -18.32
N VAL A 119 14.67 2.12 -19.34
CA VAL A 119 14.81 1.14 -20.41
C VAL A 119 14.85 1.78 -21.80
N ASP A 120 15.28 1.02 -22.80
CA ASP A 120 15.11 1.38 -24.20
C ASP A 120 13.76 0.90 -24.78
N ASP A 121 13.51 1.20 -26.05
CA ASP A 121 12.31 0.78 -26.79
C ASP A 121 12.07 -0.74 -26.81
N ALA A 122 13.14 -1.53 -26.66
CA ALA A 122 13.10 -2.99 -26.62
C ALA A 122 12.93 -3.54 -25.20
N GLY A 123 12.85 -2.67 -24.19
CA GLY A 123 12.74 -3.03 -22.78
C GLY A 123 14.08 -3.35 -22.12
N GLN A 124 15.22 -3.11 -22.80
CA GLN A 124 16.55 -3.32 -22.21
C GLN A 124 16.85 -2.29 -21.14
N VAL A 125 17.30 -2.71 -19.96
CA VAL A 125 17.69 -1.81 -18.89
C VAL A 125 18.94 -1.03 -19.31
N LEU A 126 18.77 0.28 -19.46
CA LEU A 126 19.85 1.23 -19.72
C LEU A 126 20.49 1.66 -18.41
N GLN A 127 19.66 1.95 -17.40
CA GLN A 127 20.13 2.41 -16.10
C GLN A 127 19.21 1.91 -14.99
N MET A 128 19.81 1.26 -14.00
CA MET A 128 19.14 0.93 -12.74
C MET A 128 19.04 2.19 -11.89
N GLU A 129 17.83 2.55 -11.47
CA GLU A 129 17.64 3.58 -10.48
C GLU A 129 17.73 2.97 -9.10
N CYS A 130 16.72 2.21 -8.71
CA CYS A 130 16.60 1.63 -7.39
C CYS A 130 16.08 0.21 -7.49
N ASP A 131 16.52 -0.63 -6.58
CA ASP A 131 16.10 -2.02 -6.45
C ASP A 131 15.90 -2.37 -4.98
N GLY A 132 15.21 -3.48 -4.73
CA GLY A 132 14.96 -3.97 -3.39
C GLY A 132 14.49 -5.41 -3.43
N LEU A 133 14.79 -6.16 -2.36
CA LEU A 133 14.59 -7.60 -2.30
C LEU A 133 14.06 -7.99 -0.93
N ALA A 134 12.99 -8.79 -0.92
CA ALA A 134 12.42 -9.33 0.30
C ALA A 134 12.14 -10.83 0.13
N ASP A 135 12.54 -11.63 1.13
CA ASP A 135 12.22 -13.07 1.18
C ASP A 135 11.22 -13.30 2.32
N GLY A 136 10.03 -13.79 1.98
CA GLY A 136 8.97 -14.07 2.94
C GLY A 136 9.21 -15.32 3.78
N ALA A 137 10.19 -16.16 3.39
CA ALA A 137 10.51 -17.41 4.07
C ALA A 137 11.86 -17.35 4.81
N ARG A 138 12.78 -16.45 4.44
CA ARG A 138 14.14 -16.38 4.98
C ARG A 138 14.59 -14.94 5.26
N PRO A 139 15.58 -14.71 6.14
CA PRO A 139 16.16 -13.38 6.32
C PRO A 139 16.85 -12.88 5.04
N ALA A 140 16.71 -11.58 4.73
CA ALA A 140 17.28 -10.97 3.52
C ALA A 140 18.81 -11.12 3.42
N SER A 141 19.53 -11.22 4.54
CA SER A 141 20.99 -11.41 4.57
C SER A 141 21.47 -12.74 3.98
N THR A 142 20.55 -13.67 3.69
CA THR A 142 20.87 -14.99 3.12
C THR A 142 20.76 -15.02 1.59
N LEU A 143 20.42 -13.90 0.98
CA LEU A 143 20.16 -13.77 -0.45
C LEU A 143 21.41 -13.29 -1.18
N ASP A 144 21.60 -13.79 -2.39
CA ASP A 144 22.66 -13.33 -3.27
C ASP A 144 22.38 -11.87 -3.72
N PRO A 145 23.29 -10.91 -3.49
CA PRO A 145 23.12 -9.54 -3.94
C PRO A 145 22.91 -9.40 -5.46
N ASP A 146 23.42 -10.33 -6.27
CA ASP A 146 23.22 -10.29 -7.72
C ASP A 146 21.76 -10.56 -8.13
N LEU A 147 20.90 -11.00 -7.20
CA LEU A 147 19.45 -11.12 -7.43
C LEU A 147 18.78 -9.79 -7.75
N LEU A 148 19.31 -8.69 -7.22
CA LEU A 148 18.80 -7.34 -7.41
C LEU A 148 19.01 -6.82 -8.83
N ARG A 149 19.94 -7.43 -9.58
CA ARG A 149 20.17 -7.07 -10.98
C ARG A 149 19.04 -7.60 -11.84
N PHE A 150 18.12 -6.71 -12.23
CA PHE A 150 17.18 -7.03 -13.29
C PHE A 150 17.90 -7.01 -14.64
N GLU A 151 17.61 -8.01 -15.45
CA GLU A 151 18.12 -8.09 -16.81
C GLU A 151 17.02 -8.43 -17.78
N ALA A 152 16.71 -7.45 -18.61
CA ALA A 152 15.74 -7.57 -19.68
C ALA A 152 16.16 -8.67 -20.67
N GLN A 153 15.23 -9.58 -20.97
CA GLN A 153 15.49 -10.73 -21.81
C GLN A 153 14.35 -10.96 -22.80
N PRO A 154 14.64 -11.44 -24.02
CA PRO A 154 13.62 -11.66 -25.05
C PRO A 154 12.46 -12.57 -24.61
N SER A 155 12.73 -13.52 -23.71
CA SER A 155 11.73 -14.46 -23.20
C SER A 155 10.62 -13.82 -22.37
N PHE A 156 10.75 -12.56 -21.95
CA PHE A 156 9.73 -11.87 -21.19
C PHE A 156 8.68 -11.18 -22.05
N GLY A 157 8.85 -11.10 -23.38
CA GLY A 157 7.77 -10.71 -24.31
C GLY A 157 7.22 -9.27 -24.19
N TRP A 158 7.71 -8.47 -23.22
CA TRP A 158 7.36 -7.07 -23.05
C TRP A 158 8.43 -6.14 -23.64
N SER A 159 8.01 -4.92 -23.95
CA SER A 159 8.84 -3.83 -24.47
C SER A 159 8.25 -2.50 -24.04
N ALA A 160 9.07 -1.45 -23.97
CA ALA A 160 8.56 -0.11 -23.65
C ALA A 160 7.46 0.33 -24.63
N ARG A 161 7.56 -0.04 -25.92
CA ARG A 161 6.52 0.18 -26.93
C ARG A 161 5.17 -0.49 -26.60
N GLN A 162 5.19 -1.69 -26.03
CA GLN A 162 3.95 -2.36 -25.59
C GLN A 162 3.35 -1.69 -24.36
N LEU A 163 4.17 -1.12 -23.48
CA LEU A 163 3.77 -0.46 -22.23
C LEU A 163 3.34 1.00 -22.38
N ALA A 164 3.57 1.62 -23.56
CA ALA A 164 3.32 3.03 -23.85
C ALA A 164 1.87 3.52 -23.63
N ARG A 165 0.92 2.62 -23.33
CA ARG A 165 -0.49 2.94 -23.02
C ARG A 165 -0.81 3.04 -21.53
N GLU A 166 0.21 3.12 -20.66
CA GLU A 166 0.06 3.10 -19.19
C GLU A 166 -0.64 1.83 -18.65
N THR A 167 -0.79 0.80 -19.48
CA THR A 167 -1.38 -0.47 -19.08
C THR A 167 -0.32 -1.34 -18.43
N PRO A 168 -0.54 -1.87 -17.21
CA PRO A 168 0.38 -2.80 -16.59
C PRO A 168 0.43 -4.10 -17.40
N TRP A 169 1.63 -4.62 -17.61
CA TRP A 169 1.86 -5.93 -18.18
C TRP A 169 2.24 -6.89 -17.04
N ALA A 170 1.70 -8.11 -17.06
CA ALA A 170 2.08 -9.14 -16.09
C ALA A 170 1.90 -10.52 -16.69
N GLU A 171 2.89 -11.38 -16.52
CA GLU A 171 2.94 -12.74 -17.05
C GLU A 171 3.71 -13.68 -16.12
N MET A 172 3.30 -14.95 -16.11
CA MET A 172 3.90 -16.00 -15.31
C MET A 172 4.80 -16.89 -16.16
N MET A 173 6.00 -17.19 -15.66
CA MET A 173 6.89 -18.22 -16.18
C MET A 173 7.00 -19.37 -15.18
N SER A 174 6.57 -20.57 -15.56
CA SER A 174 6.66 -21.77 -14.71
C SER A 174 7.73 -22.74 -15.23
N ARG A 175 8.52 -23.36 -14.33
CA ARG A 175 9.40 -24.50 -14.69
C ARG A 175 8.64 -25.74 -15.16
N THR A 176 7.35 -25.84 -14.87
CA THR A 176 6.54 -27.04 -15.15
C THR A 176 5.85 -27.01 -16.51
N GLN A 177 5.84 -25.85 -17.20
CA GLN A 177 5.35 -25.76 -18.57
C GLN A 177 6.38 -26.35 -19.54
N ALA A 178 5.94 -27.21 -20.47
CA ALA A 178 6.79 -28.03 -21.34
C ALA A 178 7.74 -27.21 -22.26
N GLU A 179 7.44 -25.92 -22.46
CA GLU A 179 8.22 -24.96 -23.27
C GLU A 179 8.82 -23.84 -22.41
N SER A 180 9.10 -24.13 -21.13
CA SER A 180 9.54 -23.17 -20.14
C SER A 180 10.85 -22.45 -20.53
N THR A 181 10.73 -21.21 -21.03
CA THR A 181 11.84 -20.25 -21.17
C THR A 181 12.52 -19.95 -19.84
N PHE A 182 11.91 -20.28 -18.69
CA PHE A 182 12.49 -20.10 -17.36
C PHE A 182 13.88 -20.75 -17.21
N ARG A 183 14.07 -22.00 -17.65
CA ARG A 183 15.38 -22.68 -17.48
C ARG A 183 16.45 -22.13 -18.42
N THR A 184 16.03 -21.62 -19.57
CA THR A 184 16.93 -21.14 -20.65
C THR A 184 17.18 -19.64 -20.58
N SER A 185 16.36 -18.88 -19.85
CA SER A 185 16.56 -17.46 -19.58
C SER A 185 17.59 -17.25 -18.46
N ARG A 186 18.35 -16.16 -18.53
CA ARG A 186 19.29 -15.75 -17.48
C ARG A 186 18.55 -15.35 -16.20
N ALA A 187 17.35 -14.78 -16.32
CA ALA A 187 16.52 -14.45 -15.16
C ALA A 187 16.06 -15.73 -14.44
N GLY A 188 15.48 -16.69 -15.17
CA GLY A 188 15.04 -17.93 -14.52
C GLY A 188 16.19 -18.79 -14.00
N ARG A 189 17.41 -18.74 -14.58
CA ARG A 189 18.63 -19.32 -13.95
C ARG A 189 18.97 -18.63 -12.62
N LYS A 190 19.06 -17.30 -12.61
CA LYS A 190 19.30 -16.49 -11.40
C LYS A 190 18.33 -16.86 -10.27
N TRP A 191 17.05 -16.97 -10.59
CA TRP A 191 16.01 -17.36 -9.64
C TRP A 191 16.07 -18.85 -9.26
N ALA A 192 16.39 -19.74 -10.20
CA ALA A 192 16.55 -21.18 -9.94
C ALA A 192 17.66 -21.48 -8.93
N ASP A 193 18.75 -20.71 -8.95
CA ASP A 193 19.86 -20.84 -7.99
C ASP A 193 19.41 -20.54 -6.55
N GLN A 194 18.29 -19.81 -6.39
CA GLN A 194 17.63 -19.55 -5.12
C GLN A 194 16.52 -20.56 -4.79
N GLY A 195 16.41 -21.65 -5.55
CA GLY A 195 15.39 -22.68 -5.37
C GLY A 195 14.00 -22.29 -5.87
N VAL A 196 13.86 -21.22 -6.66
CA VAL A 196 12.57 -20.81 -7.23
C VAL A 196 12.17 -21.74 -8.38
N THR A 197 10.90 -22.13 -8.39
CA THR A 197 10.29 -23.01 -9.39
C THR A 197 9.42 -22.26 -10.37
N ASP A 198 8.72 -21.23 -9.91
CA ASP A 198 7.77 -20.45 -10.69
C ASP A 198 8.01 -18.97 -10.39
N LEU A 199 8.00 -18.15 -11.44
CA LEU A 199 8.26 -16.71 -11.37
C LEU A 199 7.13 -15.95 -12.06
N LEU A 200 6.53 -15.03 -11.33
CA LEU A 200 5.58 -14.06 -11.84
C LEU A 200 6.31 -12.74 -12.07
N LEU A 201 6.28 -12.22 -13.31
CA LEU A 201 6.83 -10.93 -13.68
C LEU A 201 5.70 -9.92 -13.92
N GLY A 202 5.82 -8.75 -13.34
CA GLY A 202 4.98 -7.59 -13.62
C GLY A 202 5.83 -6.40 -14.03
N VAL A 203 5.40 -5.66 -15.06
CA VAL A 203 6.07 -4.45 -15.53
C VAL A 203 5.06 -3.36 -15.79
N MET A 204 5.39 -2.14 -15.38
CA MET A 204 4.57 -0.96 -15.60
C MET A 204 5.42 0.28 -15.88
N SER A 205 5.07 1.05 -16.90
CA SER A 205 5.65 2.37 -17.11
C SER A 205 5.33 3.31 -15.95
N MET A 206 6.32 4.09 -15.53
CA MET A 206 6.17 5.13 -14.53
C MET A 206 5.32 6.27 -15.12
N PRO A 207 4.17 6.62 -14.52
CA PRO A 207 3.22 7.57 -15.10
C PRO A 207 3.84 8.97 -15.20
N ALA A 208 3.68 9.65 -16.34
CA ALA A 208 4.22 10.99 -16.60
C ALA A 208 5.76 11.14 -16.43
N SER A 209 6.50 10.02 -16.43
CA SER A 209 7.96 10.02 -16.38
C SER A 209 8.60 10.54 -17.67
N THR A 210 9.83 11.04 -17.55
CA THR A 210 10.72 11.24 -18.70
C THR A 210 11.59 9.98 -18.87
N ASN A 211 12.05 9.71 -20.10
CA ASN A 211 13.06 8.68 -20.39
C ASN A 211 12.62 7.22 -20.17
N ASP A 212 11.41 6.82 -20.57
CA ASP A 212 10.99 5.40 -20.63
C ASP A 212 11.28 4.61 -19.33
N ARG A 213 10.91 5.20 -18.19
CA ARG A 213 11.13 4.60 -16.87
C ARG A 213 10.04 3.57 -16.57
N VAL A 214 10.45 2.43 -16.01
CA VAL A 214 9.56 1.32 -15.66
C VAL A 214 9.76 0.87 -14.21
N LEU A 215 8.67 0.40 -13.62
CA LEU A 215 8.64 -0.43 -12.44
C LEU A 215 8.56 -1.89 -12.88
N ILE A 216 9.41 -2.73 -12.31
CA ILE A 216 9.46 -4.16 -12.54
C ILE A 216 9.32 -4.87 -11.20
N ALA A 217 8.44 -5.87 -11.13
CA ALA A 217 8.22 -6.72 -9.97
C ALA A 217 8.39 -8.18 -10.36
N GLU A 218 9.28 -8.89 -9.67
CA GLU A 218 9.58 -10.31 -9.85
C GLU A 218 9.17 -11.06 -8.57
N ILE A 219 8.19 -11.98 -8.65
CA ILE A 219 7.70 -12.78 -7.52
C ILE A 219 8.00 -14.26 -7.78
N GLY A 220 8.95 -14.82 -7.04
CA GLY A 220 9.34 -16.23 -7.14
C GLY A 220 8.83 -17.09 -5.98
N VAL A 221 8.30 -18.27 -6.28
CA VAL A 221 7.89 -19.27 -5.27
C VAL A 221 8.81 -20.49 -5.27
N ARG A 222 8.88 -21.19 -4.13
CA ARG A 222 9.75 -22.36 -3.90
C ARG A 222 8.92 -23.58 -3.48
N GLY A 223 9.58 -24.73 -3.38
CA GLY A 223 9.07 -25.87 -2.59
C GLY A 223 7.84 -26.58 -3.17
N GLY A 224 7.62 -26.50 -4.49
CA GLY A 224 6.47 -27.15 -5.14
C GLY A 224 5.18 -26.33 -5.09
N GLU A 225 5.22 -25.10 -4.57
CA GLU A 225 4.16 -24.14 -4.77
C GLU A 225 4.10 -23.69 -6.23
N THR A 226 2.89 -23.40 -6.71
CA THR A 226 2.64 -22.92 -8.07
C THR A 226 1.92 -21.58 -8.01
N LEU A 227 2.33 -20.68 -8.92
CA LEU A 227 1.58 -19.46 -9.20
C LEU A 227 0.42 -19.81 -10.15
N GLY A 228 -0.64 -18.99 -10.12
CA GLY A 228 -1.79 -19.15 -11.00
C GLY A 228 -2.36 -17.82 -11.48
N ASP A 229 -3.39 -17.87 -12.32
CA ASP A 229 -3.96 -16.68 -12.98
C ASP A 229 -4.42 -15.61 -11.99
N THR A 230 -4.92 -16.01 -10.81
CA THR A 230 -5.29 -15.05 -9.76
C THR A 230 -4.10 -14.22 -9.28
N ASP A 231 -2.89 -14.80 -9.18
CA ASP A 231 -1.68 -14.06 -8.80
C ASP A 231 -1.31 -13.03 -9.86
N VAL A 232 -1.44 -13.41 -11.13
CA VAL A 232 -1.20 -12.53 -12.29
C VAL A 232 -2.15 -11.34 -12.23
N GLU A 233 -3.45 -11.57 -12.05
CA GLU A 233 -4.44 -10.49 -11.98
C GLU A 233 -4.26 -9.61 -10.73
N MET A 234 -3.92 -10.19 -9.59
CA MET A 234 -3.61 -9.40 -8.38
C MET A 234 -2.40 -8.50 -8.59
N LEU A 235 -1.30 -9.02 -9.15
CA LEU A 235 -0.12 -8.21 -9.45
C LEU A 235 -0.45 -7.10 -10.46
N ARG A 236 -1.13 -7.45 -11.55
CA ARG A 236 -1.55 -6.49 -12.58
C ARG A 236 -2.40 -5.37 -11.99
N ALA A 237 -3.30 -5.68 -11.05
CA ALA A 237 -4.16 -4.70 -10.40
C ALA A 237 -3.41 -3.74 -9.46
N VAL A 238 -2.34 -4.17 -8.79
CA VAL A 238 -1.60 -3.35 -7.81
C VAL A 238 -0.45 -2.54 -8.41
N LEU A 239 0.11 -2.96 -9.55
CA LEU A 239 1.20 -2.26 -10.24
C LEU A 239 0.93 -0.76 -10.43
N PRO A 240 -0.28 -0.31 -10.86
CA PRO A 240 -0.59 1.11 -10.97
C PRO A 240 -0.46 1.90 -9.67
N SER A 241 -0.88 1.32 -8.55
CA SER A 241 -0.76 1.98 -7.25
C SER A 241 0.71 2.13 -6.84
N ILE A 242 1.53 1.10 -7.09
CA ILE A 242 2.97 1.15 -6.81
C ILE A 242 3.65 2.19 -7.70
N ALA A 243 3.38 2.19 -9.00
CA ALA A 243 3.98 3.13 -9.95
C ALA A 243 3.60 4.59 -9.63
N ASN A 244 2.34 4.84 -9.26
CA ASN A 244 1.90 6.16 -8.79
C ASN A 244 2.60 6.59 -7.49
N ARG A 245 2.81 5.65 -6.55
CA ARG A 245 3.52 5.96 -5.31
C ARG A 245 5.01 6.20 -5.56
N ALA A 246 5.62 5.41 -6.45
CA ALA A 246 7.00 5.60 -6.90
C ALA A 246 7.16 6.97 -7.58
N MET A 247 6.21 7.39 -8.42
CA MET A 247 6.25 8.71 -9.06
C MET A 247 6.27 9.85 -8.03
N ARG A 248 5.51 9.74 -6.94
CA ARG A 248 5.56 10.72 -5.84
C ARG A 248 6.90 10.69 -5.10
N ALA A 249 7.50 9.52 -4.93
CA ALA A 249 8.73 9.34 -4.18
C ALA A 249 10.00 9.74 -4.93
N PHE A 250 10.08 9.38 -6.21
CA PHE A 250 11.28 9.54 -7.04
C PHE A 250 11.15 10.67 -8.07
N GLY A 251 9.96 11.25 -8.24
CA GLY A 251 9.70 12.32 -9.21
C GLY A 251 9.67 11.81 -10.65
N ARG A 252 9.60 12.75 -11.60
CA ARG A 252 9.46 12.48 -13.04
C ARG A 252 10.75 12.06 -13.71
N GLU A 253 11.87 12.57 -13.20
CA GLU A 253 13.21 12.35 -13.72
C GLU A 253 13.90 11.18 -13.00
N VAL A 254 14.97 10.66 -13.62
CA VAL A 254 15.82 9.62 -13.06
C VAL A 254 16.44 10.11 -11.76
N SER A 255 16.18 9.40 -10.67
CA SER A 255 16.62 9.82 -9.34
C SER A 255 18.12 9.56 -9.10
N ASN A 256 18.84 10.55 -8.56
CA ASN A 256 20.23 10.34 -8.14
C ASN A 256 20.27 9.51 -6.84
N PRO A 257 20.98 8.35 -6.80
CA PRO A 257 21.07 7.53 -5.59
C PRO A 257 21.59 8.29 -4.36
N ASN A 258 22.46 9.29 -4.55
CA ASN A 258 22.99 10.12 -3.45
C ASN A 258 21.93 11.06 -2.84
N ASN A 259 20.83 11.30 -3.54
CA ASN A 259 19.72 12.11 -3.06
C ASN A 259 18.68 11.31 -2.26
N ARG A 260 18.87 10.00 -2.09
CA ARG A 260 17.96 9.18 -1.29
C ARG A 260 18.05 9.53 0.19
N VAL A 261 16.88 9.53 0.84
CA VAL A 261 16.75 9.73 2.28
C VAL A 261 17.31 8.49 2.99
N THR A 262 18.33 8.70 3.82
CA THR A 262 18.92 7.64 4.63
C THR A 262 18.02 7.27 5.80
N PRO A 263 18.17 6.08 6.42
CA PRO A 263 17.37 5.69 7.59
C PRO A 263 17.43 6.70 8.74
N LYS A 264 18.61 7.31 8.98
CA LYS A 264 18.76 8.35 10.01
C LYS A 264 18.01 9.64 9.65
N GLU A 265 18.08 10.05 8.38
CA GLU A 265 17.36 11.22 7.90
C GLU A 265 15.85 10.98 7.91
N GLN A 266 15.38 9.76 7.64
CA GLN A 266 13.96 9.40 7.71
C GLN A 266 13.42 9.56 9.14
N VAL A 267 14.12 9.03 10.14
CA VAL A 267 13.73 9.21 11.55
C VAL A 267 13.65 10.70 11.92
N ILE A 268 14.62 11.51 11.50
CA ILE A 268 14.60 12.95 11.74
C ILE A 268 13.43 13.62 11.01
N LEU A 269 13.14 13.22 9.78
CA LEU A 269 12.03 13.70 8.96
C LEU A 269 10.67 13.39 9.62
N GLU A 270 10.52 12.21 10.21
CA GLU A 270 9.33 11.83 10.98
C GLU A 270 9.15 12.72 12.23
N HIS A 271 10.20 12.95 13.03
CA HIS A 271 10.08 13.89 14.15
C HIS A 271 9.77 15.33 13.69
N LEU A 272 10.31 15.75 12.54
CA LEU A 272 9.97 17.05 11.96
C LEU A 272 8.48 17.12 11.56
N ALA A 273 7.91 16.04 11.04
CA ALA A 273 6.48 15.97 10.73
C ALA A 273 5.60 16.06 11.99
N HIS A 274 6.08 15.53 13.13
CA HIS A 274 5.40 15.64 14.43
C HIS A 274 5.51 17.03 15.09
N GLY A 275 6.17 18.00 14.45
CA GLY A 275 6.29 19.36 15.00
C GLY A 275 7.46 19.56 15.97
N GLU A 276 8.30 18.55 16.20
CA GLU A 276 9.43 18.66 17.12
C GLU A 276 10.51 19.65 16.63
N THR A 277 11.14 20.36 17.56
CA THR A 277 12.28 21.23 17.26
C THR A 277 13.58 20.44 17.17
N VAL A 278 14.60 20.96 16.49
CA VAL A 278 15.93 20.33 16.39
C VAL A 278 16.51 19.94 17.76
N LYS A 279 16.27 20.75 18.80
CA LYS A 279 16.71 20.45 20.18
C LYS A 279 15.96 19.27 20.80
N GLN A 280 14.65 19.17 20.56
CA GLN A 280 13.84 18.03 21.02
C GLN A 280 14.28 16.76 20.32
N ILE A 281 14.42 16.79 18.99
CA ILE A 281 14.90 15.65 18.18
C ILE A 281 16.28 15.18 18.66
N ALA A 282 17.21 16.13 18.88
CA ALA A 282 18.54 15.84 19.39
C ALA A 282 18.48 15.14 20.76
N SER A 283 17.62 15.62 21.65
CA SER A 283 17.41 15.01 22.98
C SER A 283 16.80 13.61 22.86
N SER A 284 15.77 13.44 22.02
CA SER A 284 15.09 12.15 21.79
C SER A 284 16.02 11.09 21.19
N LEU A 285 16.91 11.48 20.28
CA LEU A 285 17.83 10.57 19.58
C LEU A 285 19.20 10.41 20.26
N GLY A 286 19.45 11.11 21.38
CA GLY A 286 20.77 11.11 22.03
C GLY A 286 21.88 11.66 21.13
N ARG A 287 21.60 12.70 20.35
CA ARG A 287 22.53 13.33 19.40
C ARG A 287 22.75 14.81 19.73
N SER A 288 23.82 15.39 19.21
CA SER A 288 24.02 16.84 19.33
C SER A 288 23.00 17.60 18.45
N PRO A 289 22.51 18.78 18.87
CA PRO A 289 21.68 19.63 18.02
C PRO A 289 22.35 20.00 16.70
N HIS A 290 23.68 20.10 16.68
CA HIS A 290 24.45 20.37 15.46
C HIS A 290 24.33 19.22 14.45
N THR A 291 24.49 17.97 14.91
CA THR A 291 24.33 16.77 14.06
C THR A 291 22.93 16.67 13.47
N VAL A 292 21.88 16.94 14.27
CA VAL A 292 20.50 16.95 13.76
C VAL A 292 20.33 18.07 12.75
N HIS A 293 20.86 19.26 13.00
CA HIS A 293 20.81 20.38 12.05
C HIS A 293 21.45 20.01 10.70
N ASP A 294 22.59 19.30 10.70
CA ASP A 294 23.25 18.86 9.47
C ASP A 294 22.39 17.87 8.67
N HIS A 295 21.73 16.93 9.36
CA HIS A 295 20.76 16.03 8.73
C HIS A 295 19.57 16.80 8.15
N VAL A 296 19.03 17.80 8.87
CA VAL A 296 17.94 18.67 8.35
C VAL A 296 18.40 19.44 7.12
N LYS A 297 19.62 20.00 7.12
CA LYS A 297 20.20 20.68 5.96
C LYS A 297 20.36 19.72 4.76
N SER A 298 20.78 18.48 5.02
CA SER A 298 20.86 17.43 4.01
C SER A 298 19.48 17.11 3.43
N LEU A 299 18.45 16.96 4.27
CA LEU A 299 17.07 16.73 3.85
C LEU A 299 16.53 17.86 2.96
N HIS A 300 16.75 19.13 3.33
CA HIS A 300 16.37 20.28 2.51
C HIS A 300 16.98 20.22 1.11
N ARG A 301 18.27 19.87 1.01
CA ARG A 301 18.96 19.71 -0.27
C ARG A 301 18.43 18.53 -1.07
N LYS A 302 18.27 17.36 -0.44
CA LYS A 302 17.84 16.12 -1.09
C LYS A 302 16.41 16.19 -1.63
N LEU A 303 15.51 16.77 -0.84
CA LEU A 303 14.10 16.92 -1.20
C LEU A 303 13.82 18.22 -1.94
N ASN A 304 14.83 19.03 -2.25
CA ASN A 304 14.67 20.34 -2.89
C ASN A 304 13.62 21.24 -2.18
N ALA A 305 13.66 21.27 -0.85
CA ALA A 305 12.70 22.02 -0.03
C ALA A 305 13.34 23.30 0.53
N THR A 306 12.58 24.39 0.56
CA THR A 306 13.02 25.70 1.08
C THR A 306 12.53 26.00 2.49
N SER A 307 11.51 25.28 2.96
CA SER A 307 10.91 25.47 4.28
C SER A 307 10.57 24.13 4.94
N ARG A 308 10.41 24.15 6.27
CA ARG A 308 9.97 22.98 7.03
C ARG A 308 8.61 22.47 6.55
N GLY A 309 7.69 23.38 6.26
CA GLY A 309 6.37 23.04 5.73
C GLY A 309 6.45 22.35 4.37
N GLU A 310 7.33 22.84 3.48
CA GLU A 310 7.58 22.20 2.18
C GLU A 310 8.21 20.81 2.34
N LEU A 311 9.16 20.66 3.26
CA LEU A 311 9.80 19.38 3.54
C LEU A 311 8.78 18.33 4.06
N VAL A 312 7.87 18.72 4.94
CA VAL A 312 6.76 17.84 5.40
C VAL A 312 5.76 17.59 4.28
N ALA A 313 5.40 18.59 3.49
CA ALA A 313 4.47 18.41 2.37
C ALA A 313 5.03 17.47 1.28
N ARG A 314 6.34 17.53 1.00
CA ARG A 314 7.03 16.56 0.12
C ARG A 314 7.08 15.17 0.74
N MET A 315 7.36 15.04 2.04
CA MET A 315 7.27 13.76 2.76
C MET A 315 5.90 13.08 2.59
N LEU A 316 4.82 13.86 2.61
CA LEU A 316 3.44 13.39 2.44
C LEU A 316 3.04 13.21 0.96
N GLY A 317 3.86 13.66 0.02
CA GLY A 317 3.58 13.57 -1.42
C GLY A 317 2.55 14.58 -1.92
N HIS A 318 2.46 15.75 -1.27
CA HIS A 318 1.48 16.81 -1.59
C HIS A 318 2.01 17.90 -2.54
N ILE A 319 3.25 17.81 -3.01
CA ILE A 319 3.87 18.82 -3.87
C ILE A 319 4.39 18.15 -5.13
N ASP A 320 3.79 18.49 -6.28
CA ASP A 320 4.35 18.18 -7.59
C ASP A 320 5.36 19.28 -7.97
N ASP A 321 6.51 18.89 -8.52
CA ASP A 321 7.58 19.81 -8.94
C ASP A 321 7.12 20.88 -9.97
N GLY A 322 5.92 20.74 -10.54
CA GLY A 322 5.30 21.70 -11.45
C GLY A 322 4.44 22.80 -10.82
N GLN A 323 4.08 22.74 -9.52
CA GLN A 323 3.09 23.68 -8.94
C GLN A 323 3.66 24.87 -8.15
N LEU A 324 4.94 24.87 -7.77
CA LEU A 324 5.52 25.95 -6.93
C LEU A 324 6.03 27.18 -7.70
N GLY A 325 5.85 27.22 -9.02
CA GLY A 325 5.97 28.48 -9.79
C GLY A 325 4.86 29.49 -9.44
N ALA A 326 3.72 29.03 -8.91
CA ALA A 326 2.66 29.88 -8.40
C ALA A 326 2.88 30.11 -6.91
N THR A 327 3.49 31.25 -6.57
CA THR A 327 3.69 31.71 -5.19
C THR A 327 2.39 31.64 -4.40
N ILE A 328 2.23 30.64 -3.53
CA ILE A 328 1.24 30.70 -2.44
C ILE A 328 1.79 31.74 -1.47
N LYS A 329 1.42 33.01 -1.68
CA LYS A 329 1.60 34.06 -0.68
C LYS A 329 0.67 33.72 0.48
N VAL A 330 1.18 33.04 1.49
CA VAL A 330 0.50 32.96 2.78
C VAL A 330 0.41 34.38 3.30
N ALA A 331 -0.79 34.96 3.24
CA ALA A 331 -1.05 36.31 3.70
C ALA A 331 -0.74 36.39 5.20
N ARG A 332 0.26 37.20 5.54
CA ARG A 332 0.62 37.50 6.93
C ARG A 332 -0.55 38.28 7.53
N VAL A 333 -1.36 37.61 8.34
CA VAL A 333 -2.42 38.28 9.12
C VAL A 333 -1.74 39.24 10.08
N LYS A 334 -1.91 40.55 9.86
CA LYS A 334 -1.48 41.57 10.81
C LYS A 334 -2.39 41.48 12.04
N PRO A 335 -1.86 41.46 13.27
CA PRO A 335 -2.69 41.62 14.46
C PRO A 335 -3.35 43.00 14.41
N GLY A 336 -4.68 43.01 14.30
CA GLY A 336 -5.48 44.23 14.29
C GLY A 336 -5.42 44.91 15.66
N ALA A 337 -5.00 46.17 15.66
CA ALA A 337 -5.05 47.05 16.82
C ALA A 337 -6.52 47.32 17.20
N ALA A 338 -6.94 46.80 18.34
CA ALA A 338 -8.19 47.20 18.98
C ALA A 338 -8.00 48.62 19.55
N LYS A 339 -8.50 49.64 18.84
CA LYS A 339 -8.74 50.96 19.44
C LYS A 339 -10.17 50.99 20.00
N GLN A 340 -10.24 51.17 21.32
CA GLN A 340 -11.44 51.53 22.05
C GLN A 340 -12.04 52.83 21.49
N ALA A 341 -13.34 52.82 21.25
CA ALA A 341 -14.17 54.01 21.19
C ALA A 341 -15.41 53.74 22.04
N VAL A 342 -15.31 54.04 23.34
CA VAL A 342 -16.48 54.22 24.20
C VAL A 342 -16.96 55.64 23.96
N GLY A 343 -18.02 55.77 23.17
CA GLY A 343 -18.72 57.03 22.93
C GLY A 343 -19.55 57.42 24.14
N ARG A 344 -19.47 58.70 24.52
CA ARG A 344 -20.48 59.39 25.33
C ARG A 344 -21.76 59.55 24.50
N GLY A 345 -22.88 59.18 25.11
CA GLY A 345 -24.25 59.44 24.68
C GLY A 345 -25.16 59.09 25.83
#